data_AF-A0AAV8XLP3-F1
#
_entry.id   AF-A0AAV8XLP3-F1
#
_cell.length_a   1.000
_cell.length_b   1.000
_cell.length_c   1.000
_cell.angle_alpha   90.00
_cell.angle_beta   90.00
_cell.angle_gamma   90.00
#
_symmetry.space_group_name_H-M   'P 1'
#
loop_
_entity.id
_entity.type
_entity.pdbx_description
1 polymer ?
#
loop_
_entity_poly.entity_id
_entity_poly.type
_entity_poly.pdbx_seq_one_letter_code
_entity_poly.pdbx_strand_id
1 'polypeptide(L)'
;MEVQEEEKAIRCTLCLKLCLEECQLVNDGMMKMMALVLLTRELNEKRQSVMCNKCVDNLKTCFEFKTLCLSSADIVGSFASAEARTKLNPLYMDTKQGT
;
A
#
# COMPACT_ATOMS: atom_id res chain seq x y z
N MET A 1 8.10 41.57 18.28
CA MET A 1 7.64 40.82 17.10
C MET A 1 7.97 39.37 17.37
N GLU A 2 6.98 38.62 17.84
CA GLU A 2 7.13 37.19 18.11
C GLU A 2 7.17 36.47 16.76
N VAL A 3 8.32 35.87 16.45
CA VAL A 3 8.44 34.96 15.31
C VAL A 3 7.80 33.65 15.77
N GLN A 4 6.54 33.44 15.42
CA GLN A 4 5.89 32.15 15.56
C GLN A 4 6.51 31.22 14.52
N GLU A 5 7.53 30.46 14.91
CA GLU A 5 7.90 29.24 14.20
C GLU A 5 6.70 28.28 14.32
N GLU A 6 5.86 28.24 13.28
CA GLU A 6 4.89 27.15 13.12
C GLU A 6 5.68 25.84 13.06
N GLU A 7 5.72 25.12 14.19
CA GLU A 7 6.11 23.72 14.23
C GLU A 7 5.30 23.00 13.15
N LYS A 8 5.99 22.61 12.08
CA LYS A 8 5.37 21.96 10.94
C LYS A 8 4.81 20.62 11.39
N ALA A 9 3.52 20.62 11.72
CA ALA A 9 2.79 19.45 12.20
C ALA A 9 3.09 18.22 11.33
N ILE A 10 3.81 17.27 11.91
CA ILE A 10 4.18 16.03 11.24
C ILE A 10 2.91 15.19 11.08
N ARG A 11 2.63 14.75 9.85
CA ARG A 11 1.44 13.95 9.52
C ARG A 11 1.86 12.60 8.95
N CYS A 12 1.08 11.58 9.29
CA CYS A 12 1.24 10.25 8.70
C CYS A 12 1.00 10.30 7.19
N THR A 13 1.92 9.72 6.42
CA THR A 13 1.88 9.69 4.95
C THR A 13 0.64 8.98 4.39
N LEU A 14 0.11 7.96 5.09
CA LEU A 14 -1.06 7.20 4.60
C LEU A 14 -2.40 7.81 5.03
N CYS A 15 -2.60 8.06 6.31
CA CYS A 15 -3.89 8.51 6.81
C CYS A 15 -4.02 10.04 6.96
N LEU A 16 -2.95 10.80 6.71
CA LEU A 16 -2.87 12.27 6.80
C LEU A 16 -3.22 12.87 8.17
N LYS A 17 -3.42 12.02 9.19
CA LYS A 17 -3.62 12.43 10.58
C LYS A 17 -2.30 12.91 11.17
N LEU A 18 -2.39 13.84 12.12
CA LEU A 18 -1.24 14.27 12.92
C LEU A 18 -0.60 13.07 13.61
N CYS A 19 0.73 13.04 13.57
CA CYS A 19 1.53 12.13 14.37
C CYS A 19 1.59 12.64 15.81
N LEU A 20 0.53 12.36 16.57
CA LEU A 20 0.45 12.65 18.01
C LEU A 20 1.15 11.58 18.87
N GLU A 21 1.43 10.41 18.27
CA GLU A 21 2.07 9.23 18.88
C GLU A 21 3.38 8.88 18.15
N GLU A 22 4.04 7.78 18.55
CA GLU A 22 5.21 7.19 17.89
C GLU A 22 4.95 6.88 16.41
N CYS A 23 5.31 7.83 15.55
CA CYS A 23 5.41 7.64 14.12
C CYS A 23 6.81 7.16 13.74
N GLN A 24 6.86 6.23 12.79
CA GLN A 24 8.09 5.67 12.27
C GLN A 24 8.49 6.41 10.99
N LEU A 25 9.80 6.59 10.81
CA LEU A 25 10.35 7.04 9.53
C LEU A 25 10.04 6.00 8.45
N VAL A 26 9.51 6.48 7.32
CA VAL A 26 9.27 5.64 6.15
C VAL A 26 10.63 5.26 5.57
N ASN A 27 10.97 3.97 5.66
CA ASN A 27 12.18 3.40 5.08
C ASN A 27 11.92 2.76 3.70
N ASP A 28 12.99 2.36 3.03
CA ASP A 28 12.94 1.74 1.69
C ASP A 28 12.04 0.50 1.63
N GLY A 29 12.01 -0.30 2.70
CA GLY A 29 11.14 -1.48 2.79
C GLY A 29 9.67 -1.09 2.76
N MET A 30 9.29 -0.09 3.55
CA MET A 30 7.93 0.46 3.57
C MET A 30 7.57 1.11 2.23
N MET A 31 8.50 1.82 1.58
CA MET A 31 8.30 2.38 0.24
C MET A 31 7.99 1.29 -0.79
N LYS A 32 8.74 0.19 -0.78
CA LYS A 32 8.49 -0.97 -1.65
C LYS A 32 7.14 -1.63 -1.35
N MET A 33 6.79 -1.80 -0.08
CA MET A 33 5.48 -2.33 0.31
C MET A 33 4.34 -1.44 -0.19
N MET A 34 4.45 -0.12 -0.01
CA MET A 34 3.45 0.83 -0.50
C MET A 34 3.34 0.80 -2.03
N ALA A 35 4.46 0.77 -2.75
CA ALA A 35 4.45 0.66 -4.21
C ALA A 35 3.73 -0.62 -4.67
N LEU A 36 3.94 -1.74 -3.98
CA LEU A 36 3.25 -2.98 -4.27
C LEU A 36 1.75 -2.88 -3.92
N VAL A 37 1.39 -2.40 -2.73
CA VAL A 37 0.01 -2.40 -2.22
C VAL A 37 -0.86 -1.36 -2.91
N LEU A 38 -0.43 -0.09 -2.91
CA LEU A 38 -1.25 1.06 -3.28
C LEU A 38 -1.33 1.30 -4.79
N LEU A 39 -0.48 0.63 -5.59
CA LEU A 39 -0.39 0.83 -7.05
C LEU A 39 -0.16 2.29 -7.46
N THR A 40 0.29 3.14 -6.54
CA THR A 40 0.60 4.55 -6.78
C THR A 40 2.11 4.76 -6.77
N ARG A 41 2.62 5.37 -7.85
CA ARG A 41 4.06 5.50 -8.14
C ARG A 41 4.74 6.67 -7.43
N GLU A 42 3.99 7.60 -6.86
CA GLU A 42 4.52 8.92 -6.48
C GLU A 42 4.28 9.23 -5.01
N LEU A 43 5.02 8.52 -4.15
CA LEU A 43 5.33 9.06 -2.85
C LEU A 43 6.52 9.99 -3.04
N ASN A 44 6.28 11.30 -2.88
CA ASN A 44 7.28 12.34 -3.14
C ASN A 44 8.50 12.13 -2.21
N GLU A 45 9.53 11.44 -2.71
CA GLU A 45 10.76 11.04 -1.99
C GLU A 45 11.53 12.23 -1.38
N LYS A 46 11.23 13.45 -1.84
CA LYS A 46 11.89 14.69 -1.42
C LYS A 46 11.54 15.13 0.00
N ARG A 47 10.53 14.55 0.66
CA ARG A 47 10.21 14.84 2.06
C ARG A 47 10.40 13.59 2.91
N GLN A 48 11.20 13.73 3.97
CA GLN A 48 11.32 12.74 5.03
C GLN A 48 9.91 12.43 5.55
N SER A 49 9.39 11.27 5.12
CA SER A 49 8.01 10.86 5.33
C SER A 49 7.92 10.01 6.59
N VAL A 50 6.82 10.12 7.32
CA VAL A 50 6.59 9.31 8.52
C VAL A 50 5.25 8.59 8.43
N MET A 51 5.12 7.51 9.17
CA MET A 51 3.91 6.70 9.21
C MET A 51 3.57 6.34 10.65
N CYS A 52 2.32 6.52 11.07
CA CYS A 52 1.88 6.06 12.39
C CYS A 52 1.85 4.52 12.44
N ASN A 53 2.12 3.94 13.61
CA ASN A 53 2.20 2.49 13.80
C ASN A 53 0.99 1.73 13.24
N LYS A 54 -0.23 2.24 13.46
CA LYS A 54 -1.45 1.64 12.90
C LYS A 54 -1.43 1.53 11.37
N CYS A 55 -0.90 2.55 10.70
CA CYS A 55 -0.73 2.53 9.24
C CYS A 55 0.40 1.58 8.80
N VAL A 56 1.46 1.45 9.60
CA VAL A 56 2.53 0.48 9.37
C VAL A 56 2.00 -0.95 9.43
N ASP A 57 1.24 -1.28 10.47
CA ASP A 57 0.69 -2.63 10.66
C ASP A 57 -0.30 -2.98 9.55
N ASN A 58 -1.20 -2.05 9.21
CA ASN A 58 -2.11 -2.23 8.07
C ASN A 58 -1.35 -2.42 6.76
N LEU A 59 -0.27 -1.67 6.53
CA LEU A 59 0.55 -1.81 5.33
C LEU A 59 1.17 -3.21 5.23
N LYS A 60 1.71 -3.73 6.34
CA LYS A 60 2.27 -5.10 6.40
C LYS A 60 1.20 -6.14 6.10
N THR A 61 0.04 -6.07 6.74
CA THR A 61 -1.07 -7.00 6.50
C THR A 61 -1.53 -6.97 5.04
N CYS A 62 -1.70 -5.78 4.45
CA CYS A 62 -2.06 -5.67 3.04
C CYS A 62 -0.97 -6.20 2.11
N PHE A 63 0.30 -6.00 2.45
CA PHE A 63 1.45 -6.49 1.68
C PHE A 63 1.52 -8.03 1.70
N GLU A 64 1.37 -8.64 2.87
CA GLU A 64 1.31 -10.10 3.04
C GLU A 64 0.16 -10.70 2.24
N PHE A 65 -1.05 -10.13 2.38
CA PHE A 65 -2.22 -10.56 1.63
C PHE A 65 -1.99 -10.49 0.11
N LYS A 66 -1.48 -9.36 -0.38
CA LYS A 66 -1.22 -9.19 -1.82
C LYS A 66 -0.16 -10.17 -2.33
N THR A 67 0.90 -10.39 -1.57
CA THR A 67 1.95 -11.36 -1.92
C THR A 67 1.40 -12.79 -1.99
N LEU A 68 0.53 -13.16 -1.06
CA LEU A 68 -0.16 -14.45 -1.08
C LEU A 68 -1.06 -14.61 -2.32
N CYS A 69 -1.81 -13.57 -2.68
CA CYS A 69 -2.63 -13.59 -3.89
C CYS A 69 -1.78 -13.74 -5.16
N LEU A 70 -0.65 -13.02 -5.26
CA LEU A 70 0.27 -13.11 -6.40
C LEU A 70 0.88 -14.51 -6.52
N SER A 71 1.40 -15.06 -5.43
CA SER A 71 1.93 -16.43 -5.38
C SER A 71 0.87 -17.46 -5.80
N SER A 72 -0.36 -17.30 -5.30
CA SER A 72 -1.48 -18.17 -5.69
C SER A 72 -1.83 -18.04 -7.17
N ALA A 73 -1.80 -16.82 -7.72
CA ALA A 73 -2.02 -16.56 -9.13
C ALA A 73 -0.92 -17.18 -10.02
N ASP A 74 0.34 -17.15 -9.59
CA ASP A 74 1.46 -17.79 -10.29
C ASP A 74 1.29 -19.32 -10.33
N ILE A 75 0.94 -19.92 -9.20
CA ILE A 75 0.64 -21.37 -9.10
C ILE A 75 -0.50 -21.72 -10.05
N VAL A 76 -1.65 -21.05 -9.92
CA VAL A 76 -2.81 -21.30 -10.78
C VAL A 76 -2.46 -21.09 -12.24
N GLY A 77 -1.72 -20.03 -12.57
CA GLY A 77 -1.26 -19.72 -13.92
C GLY A 77 -0.36 -20.79 -14.53
N SER A 78 0.41 -21.52 -13.70
CA SER A 78 1.27 -22.61 -14.15
C SER A 78 0.49 -23.88 -14.50
N PHE A 79 -0.64 -24.13 -13.83
CA PHE A 79 -1.52 -25.29 -14.08
C PHE A 79 -2.66 -24.98 -15.06
N ALA A 80 -3.01 -23.71 -15.23
CA ALA A 80 -4.10 -23.29 -16.10
C ALA A 80 -3.73 -23.44 -17.58
N SER A 81 -4.61 -24.10 -18.35
CA SER A 81 -4.51 -24.11 -19.81
C SER A 81 -4.50 -22.67 -20.35
N ALA A 82 -3.97 -22.47 -21.57
CA ALA A 82 -3.98 -21.15 -22.21
C ALA A 82 -5.38 -20.51 -22.21
N GLU A 83 -6.42 -21.34 -22.38
CA GLU A 83 -7.82 -20.93 -22.38
C GLU A 83 -8.37 -20.58 -20.99
N ALA A 84 -7.94 -21.28 -19.93
CA ALA A 84 -8.30 -20.94 -18.56
C ALA A 84 -7.67 -19.61 -18.10
N ARG A 85 -6.43 -19.32 -18.54
CA ARG A 85 -5.76 -18.04 -18.29
C ARG A 85 -6.50 -16.85 -18.90
N THR A 86 -7.19 -17.03 -20.03
CA THR A 86 -7.95 -15.96 -20.70
C THR A 86 -9.29 -15.64 -20.01
N LYS A 87 -9.90 -16.62 -19.32
CA LYS A 87 -11.25 -16.49 -18.70
C LYS A 87 -11.24 -15.98 -17.26
N LEU A 88 -10.09 -15.97 -16.57
CA LEU A 88 -10.00 -15.50 -15.18
C LEU A 88 -10.28 -13.99 -15.03
N ASN A 89 -9.79 -13.17 -15.95
CA ASN A 89 -9.96 -11.71 -15.88
C ASN A 89 -11.42 -11.28 -16.11
N PRO A 90 -12.15 -11.83 -17.10
CA PRO A 90 -13.59 -11.60 -17.25
C PRO A 90 -14.43 -12.03 -16.04
N LEU A 91 -14.19 -13.22 -15.47
CA LEU A 91 -14.95 -13.72 -14.30
C LEU A 91 -14.78 -12.83 -13.05
N TYR A 92 -13.59 -12.26 -12.84
CA TYR A 92 -13.36 -11.27 -11.79
C TYR A 92 -14.18 -9.98 -12.02
N MET A 93 -14.31 -9.54 -13.27
CA MET A 93 -15.09 -8.33 -13.60
C MET A 93 -16.59 -8.57 -13.50
N ASP A 94 -17.08 -9.76 -13.88
CA ASP A 94 -18.49 -10.12 -13.76
C ASP A 94 -18.94 -10.21 -12.30
N THR A 95 -18.10 -10.75 -11.41
CA THR A 95 -18.40 -10.83 -9.97
C THR A 95 -18.40 -9.47 -9.26
N LYS A 96 -17.80 -8.44 -9.87
CA LYS A 96 -17.81 -7.05 -9.38
C LYS A 96 -19.04 -6.25 -9.81
N GLN A 97 -19.72 -6.64 -10.90
CA GLN A 97 -20.91 -5.95 -11.40
C GLN A 97 -22.22 -6.43 -10.74
N GLY A 98 -22.15 -7.43 -9.86
CA GLY A 98 -23.31 -8.00 -9.17
C GLY A 98 -23.57 -7.52 -7.74
N THR A 99 -22.94 -6.44 -7.27
CA THR A 99 -23.16 -5.81 -5.95
C THR A 99 -23.35 -4.32 -6.06
#